data_AF-A0AAU1G125-F1
#
_entry.id   AF-A0AAU1G125-F1
#
_cell.length_a   1.000
_cell.length_b   1.000
_cell.length_c   1.000
_cell.angle_alpha   90.00
_cell.angle_beta   90.00
_cell.angle_gamma   90.00
#
_symmetry.space_group_name_H-M   'P 1'
#
loop_
_entity.id
_entity.type
_entity.pdbx_description
1 polymer ?
#
loop_
_entity_poly.entity_id
_entity_poly.type
_entity_poly.pdbx_seq_one_letter_code
_entity_poly.pdbx_strand_id
1 'polypeptide(L)'
;MKKILAVTAATAGLALSGLVLPAVATAAPTGAGSGSQAAACSKWIDYTDRGRAHASCSGVDVKVYVKCANGRTYGSEAWRWGYNKAECPRGIGATSMSVQTR
;
A
#
# COMPACT_ATOMS: atom_id res chain seq x y z
N MET A 1 51.54 13.55 -39.98
CA MET A 1 51.05 14.12 -41.24
C MET A 1 49.94 13.24 -41.80
N LYS A 2 48.71 13.74 -41.87
CA LYS A 2 47.76 13.58 -43.00
C LYS A 2 46.36 14.00 -42.55
N LYS A 3 45.96 15.14 -43.09
CA LYS A 3 44.59 15.67 -43.12
C LYS A 3 43.82 14.85 -44.15
N ILE A 4 42.60 14.43 -43.85
CA ILE A 4 41.58 14.20 -44.88
C ILE A 4 40.25 14.72 -44.33
N LEU A 5 39.75 15.76 -45.00
CA LEU A 5 38.36 16.22 -44.95
C LEU A 5 37.52 15.29 -45.82
N ALA A 6 36.34 14.91 -45.34
CA ALA A 6 35.26 14.46 -46.23
C ALA A 6 33.90 14.82 -45.61
N VAL A 7 33.19 15.65 -46.38
CA VAL A 7 31.84 16.17 -46.21
C VAL A 7 30.84 15.09 -46.61
N THR A 8 29.80 14.87 -45.80
CA THR A 8 28.47 14.49 -46.31
C THR A 8 27.39 15.01 -45.37
N ALA A 9 26.57 15.93 -45.89
CA ALA A 9 25.45 16.52 -45.19
C ALA A 9 24.14 15.76 -45.48
N ALA A 10 23.28 15.77 -44.47
CA ALA A 10 21.82 15.78 -44.53
C ALA A 10 21.08 14.61 -45.19
N THR A 11 20.49 13.77 -44.33
CA THR A 11 19.03 13.53 -44.27
C THR A 11 18.73 12.66 -43.04
N ALA A 12 18.47 13.31 -41.91
CA ALA A 12 17.90 12.65 -40.74
C ALA A 12 16.41 13.01 -40.72
N GLY A 13 15.58 12.05 -41.14
CA GLY A 13 14.14 12.14 -41.00
C GLY A 13 13.77 12.33 -39.53
N LEU A 14 12.81 13.22 -39.27
CA LEU A 14 12.15 13.31 -37.98
C LEU A 14 11.34 12.03 -37.73
N ALA A 15 12.00 11.01 -37.20
CA ALA A 15 11.31 9.96 -36.46
C ALA A 15 11.01 10.52 -35.06
N LEU A 16 9.74 10.79 -34.79
CA LEU A 16 9.25 11.02 -33.44
C LEU A 16 9.43 9.72 -32.65
N SER A 17 10.61 9.56 -32.06
CA SER A 17 10.86 8.56 -31.03
C SER A 17 10.01 8.95 -29.81
N GLY A 18 8.87 8.28 -29.68
CA GLY A 18 8.04 8.35 -28.49
C GLY A 18 8.89 8.11 -27.25
N LEU A 19 8.94 9.10 -26.36
CA LEU A 19 9.44 8.91 -25.01
C LEU A 19 8.54 7.88 -24.32
N VAL A 20 8.99 6.63 -24.26
CA VAL A 20 8.47 5.67 -23.31
C VAL A 20 9.05 6.03 -21.96
N LEU A 21 8.34 6.89 -21.22
CA LEU A 21 8.59 7.09 -19.80
C LEU A 21 8.32 5.74 -19.09
N PRO A 22 9.21 5.25 -18.23
CA PRO A 22 8.87 4.16 -17.34
C PRO A 22 7.76 4.67 -16.41
N ALA A 23 6.53 4.21 -16.65
CA ALA A 23 5.45 4.37 -15.71
C ALA A 23 5.86 3.62 -14.44
N VAL A 24 6.35 4.35 -13.45
CA VAL A 24 6.40 3.89 -12.07
C VAL A 24 4.95 3.66 -11.66
N ALA A 25 4.46 2.45 -11.92
CA ALA A 25 3.20 1.98 -11.39
C ALA A 25 3.39 1.89 -9.88
N THR A 26 3.02 2.97 -9.19
CA THR A 26 2.77 2.94 -7.76
C THR A 26 1.59 1.99 -7.57
N ALA A 27 1.88 0.71 -7.40
CA ALA A 27 0.90 -0.28 -7.00
C ALA A 27 0.38 0.17 -5.63
N ALA A 28 -0.76 0.86 -5.65
CA ALA A 28 -1.52 1.11 -4.45
C ALA A 28 -1.79 -0.25 -3.79
N PRO A 29 -1.62 -0.39 -2.47
CA PRO A 29 -1.89 -1.65 -1.81
C PRO A 29 -3.38 -2.00 -2.00
N THR A 30 -3.64 -2.96 -2.89
CA THR A 30 -4.91 -3.66 -3.02
C THR A 30 -5.08 -4.57 -1.81
N GLY A 31 -5.39 -3.96 -0.68
CA GLY A 31 -5.78 -4.62 0.56
C GLY A 31 -7.29 -4.77 0.69
N ALA A 32 -7.98 -5.28 -0.34
CA ALA A 32 -9.37 -5.69 -0.21
C ALA A 32 -9.42 -7.10 0.38
N GLY A 33 -9.27 -7.20 1.71
CA GLY A 33 -9.47 -8.44 2.45
C GLY A 33 -10.96 -8.76 2.57
N SER A 34 -11.38 -9.87 1.97
CA SER A 34 -12.69 -10.50 2.14
C SER A 34 -13.01 -10.77 3.61
N GLY A 35 -14.23 -10.41 4.05
CA GLY A 35 -14.74 -10.80 5.36
C GLY A 35 -16.04 -10.07 5.74
N SER A 36 -17.13 -10.83 5.76
CA SER A 36 -18.43 -10.69 6.45
C SER A 36 -19.11 -9.31 6.55
N GLN A 37 -20.41 -9.27 6.18
CA GLN A 37 -21.34 -8.13 6.26
C GLN A 37 -20.94 -7.10 7.32
N ALA A 38 -20.30 -6.04 6.85
CA ALA A 38 -19.73 -5.05 7.74
C ALA A 38 -20.87 -4.19 8.31
N ALA A 39 -21.02 -4.22 9.65
CA ALA A 39 -21.46 -3.01 10.33
C ALA A 39 -20.61 -1.84 9.79
N ALA A 40 -21.18 -0.64 9.64
CA ALA A 40 -20.46 0.51 9.09
C ALA A 40 -19.28 0.89 10.01
N CYS A 41 -18.13 0.26 9.76
CA CYS A 41 -16.93 0.39 10.57
C CYS A 41 -16.05 1.49 9.98
N SER A 42 -15.70 2.48 10.78
CA SER A 42 -14.59 3.40 10.47
C SER A 42 -13.27 2.68 10.69
N LYS A 43 -12.41 2.64 9.66
CA LYS A 43 -11.14 1.91 9.66
C LYS A 43 -10.02 2.84 9.23
N TRP A 44 -8.92 2.86 9.97
CA TRP A 44 -7.75 3.65 9.59
C TRP A 44 -6.45 3.00 10.08
N ILE A 45 -5.36 3.32 9.39
CA ILE A 45 -4.01 2.91 9.79
C ILE A 45 -3.26 4.17 10.19
N ASP A 46 -2.69 4.15 11.39
CA ASP A 46 -1.76 5.16 11.87
C ASP A 46 -0.31 4.69 11.58
N TYR A 47 0.42 5.53 10.85
CA TYR A 47 1.79 5.26 10.39
C TYR A 47 2.87 5.97 11.22
N THR A 48 2.50 6.68 12.30
CA THR A 48 3.43 7.57 13.02
C THR A 48 4.54 6.90 13.84
N ASP A 49 4.44 5.60 14.15
CA ASP A 49 5.48 4.89 14.95
C ASP A 49 5.69 3.43 14.54
N ARG A 50 4.58 2.70 14.55
CA ARG A 50 4.44 1.29 14.22
C ARG A 50 3.13 1.27 13.49
N GLY A 51 3.02 0.56 12.38
CA GLY A 51 1.73 0.52 11.71
C GLY A 51 0.64 0.00 12.64
N ARG A 52 -0.24 0.89 13.10
CA ARG A 52 -1.35 0.58 13.99
C ARG A 52 -2.62 0.61 13.18
N ALA A 53 -3.33 -0.51 13.14
CA ALA A 53 -4.64 -0.58 12.54
C ALA A 53 -5.71 -0.34 13.60
N HIS A 54 -6.67 0.52 13.29
CA HIS A 54 -7.77 0.89 14.14
C HIS A 54 -9.09 0.59 13.44
N ALA A 55 -10.06 0.09 14.19
CA ALA A 55 -11.43 -0.04 13.70
C ALA A 55 -12.42 0.36 14.78
N SER A 56 -13.41 1.15 14.40
CA SER A 56 -14.57 1.49 15.23
C SER A 56 -15.85 1.10 14.49
N CYS A 57 -16.67 0.27 15.11
CA CYS A 57 -17.93 -0.22 14.57
C CYS A 57 -19.02 -0.03 15.63
N SER A 58 -20.14 0.61 15.30
CA SER A 58 -21.23 0.77 16.26
C SER A 58 -22.01 -0.54 16.44
N GLY A 59 -22.37 -0.86 17.69
CA GLY A 59 -23.33 -1.92 17.99
C GLY A 59 -22.85 -3.36 17.79
N VAL A 60 -21.53 -3.59 17.68
CA VAL A 60 -20.95 -4.93 17.46
C VAL A 60 -19.62 -5.09 18.20
N ASP A 61 -19.24 -6.36 18.43
CA ASP A 61 -17.89 -6.71 18.87
C ASP A 61 -16.93 -6.68 17.67
N VAL A 62 -15.76 -6.07 17.86
CA VAL A 62 -14.78 -5.85 16.81
C VAL A 62 -13.49 -6.60 17.12
N LYS A 63 -12.90 -7.23 16.11
CA LYS A 63 -11.54 -7.78 16.14
C LYS A 63 -10.76 -7.25 14.94
N VAL A 64 -9.56 -6.73 15.19
CA VAL A 64 -8.74 -6.08 14.15
C VAL A 64 -7.52 -6.93 13.86
N TYR A 65 -7.14 -6.99 12.61
CA TYR A 65 -5.92 -7.63 12.14
C TYR A 65 -5.13 -6.63 11.29
N VAL A 66 -3.83 -6.53 11.54
CA VAL A 66 -2.90 -5.70 10.78
C VAL A 66 -1.87 -6.58 10.08
N LYS A 67 -1.71 -6.40 8.78
CA LYS A 67 -0.61 -7.00 8.03
C LYS A 67 0.57 -6.03 8.07
N CYS A 68 1.73 -6.54 8.44
CA CYS A 68 2.93 -5.76 8.64
C CYS A 68 3.91 -5.95 7.47
N ALA A 69 4.85 -5.03 7.33
CA ALA A 69 5.86 -5.03 6.26
C ALA A 69 6.81 -6.25 6.32
N ASN A 70 6.90 -6.93 7.48
CA ASN A 70 7.61 -8.21 7.61
C ASN A 70 6.83 -9.42 7.05
N GLY A 71 5.67 -9.19 6.41
CA GLY A 71 4.81 -10.22 5.84
C GLY A 71 3.90 -10.92 6.84
N ARG A 72 4.04 -10.67 8.14
CA ARG A 72 3.23 -11.28 9.20
C ARG A 72 1.97 -10.47 9.47
N THR A 73 0.93 -11.16 9.95
CA THR A 73 -0.32 -10.54 10.40
C THR A 73 -0.43 -10.65 11.91
N TYR A 74 -0.77 -9.54 12.57
CA TYR A 74 -0.99 -9.47 14.01
C TYR A 74 -2.44 -9.09 14.27
N GLY A 75 -3.08 -9.81 15.19
CA GLY A 75 -4.47 -9.54 15.59
C GLY A 75 -4.53 -8.81 16.92
N SER A 76 -5.65 -8.14 17.18
CA SER A 76 -6.01 -7.70 18.53
C SER A 76 -6.20 -8.93 19.43
N GLU A 77 -5.75 -8.84 20.69
CA GLU A 77 -5.74 -9.98 21.63
C GLU A 77 -7.14 -10.55 21.87
N ALA A 78 -8.11 -9.67 22.08
CA ALA A 78 -9.50 -10.02 22.34
C ALA A 78 -10.45 -9.28 21.38
N TRP A 79 -11.70 -9.74 21.34
CA TRP A 79 -12.81 -8.96 20.80
C TRP A 79 -13.11 -7.79 21.72
N ARG A 80 -13.50 -6.64 21.16
CA ARG A 80 -13.91 -5.47 21.94
C ARG A 80 -15.13 -4.81 21.32
N TRP A 81 -16.08 -4.46 22.16
CA TRP A 81 -17.27 -3.73 21.76
C TRP A 81 -16.92 -2.34 21.22
N GLY A 82 -17.45 -1.97 20.06
CA GLY A 82 -17.40 -0.59 19.56
C GLY A 82 -16.08 -0.20 18.89
N TYR A 83 -14.94 -0.58 19.45
CA TYR A 83 -13.62 -0.19 18.97
C TYR A 83 -12.56 -1.21 19.34
N ASN A 84 -11.66 -1.50 18.40
CA ASN A 84 -10.49 -2.33 18.66
C ASN A 84 -9.30 -1.91 17.78
N LYS A 85 -8.10 -2.38 18.13
CA LYS A 85 -6.86 -2.06 17.42
C LYS A 85 -5.88 -3.23 17.40
N ALA A 86 -5.05 -3.27 16.38
CA ALA A 86 -3.92 -4.19 16.27
C ALA A 86 -2.65 -3.44 15.85
N GLU A 87 -1.50 -3.85 16.35
CA GLU A 87 -0.24 -3.12 16.16
C GLU A 87 0.85 -4.05 15.61
N CYS A 88 1.64 -3.53 14.68
CA CYS A 88 2.88 -4.18 14.25
C CYS A 88 3.98 -4.10 15.33
N PRO A 89 4.95 -5.03 15.34
CA PRO A 89 6.14 -4.91 16.17
C PRO A 89 6.91 -3.60 15.93
N ARG A 90 7.76 -3.21 16.89
CA ARG A 90 8.61 -2.02 16.77
C ARG A 90 9.42 -2.04 15.47
N GLY A 91 9.44 -0.90 14.76
CA GLY A 91 10.23 -0.73 13.53
C GLY A 91 9.60 -1.37 12.28
N ILE A 92 8.37 -1.89 12.37
CA ILE A 92 7.68 -2.53 11.24
C ILE A 92 6.40 -1.74 10.93
N GLY A 93 6.33 -1.21 9.71
CA GLY A 93 5.13 -0.52 9.21
C GLY A 93 3.98 -1.47 8.92
N ALA A 94 2.77 -0.95 8.90
CA ALA A 94 1.58 -1.67 8.45
C ALA A 94 1.45 -1.51 6.95
N THR A 95 1.03 -2.56 6.27
CA THR A 95 0.82 -2.58 4.81
C THR A 95 -0.66 -2.69 4.48
N SER A 96 -1.43 -3.39 5.32
CA SER A 96 -2.89 -3.45 5.19
C SER A 96 -3.55 -3.81 6.53
N MET A 97 -4.87 -3.72 6.58
CA MET A 97 -5.66 -4.14 7.73
C MET A 97 -6.91 -4.90 7.31
N SER A 98 -7.44 -5.73 8.21
CA SER A 98 -8.76 -6.34 8.10
C SER A 98 -9.48 -6.30 9.45
N VAL A 99 -10.81 -6.39 9.40
CA VAL A 99 -11.68 -6.27 10.57
C VAL A 99 -12.70 -7.39 10.52
N GLN A 100 -12.93 -8.02 11.66
CA GLN A 100 -14.03 -8.95 11.86
C GLN A 100 -14.99 -8.34 12.87
N THR A 101 -16.28 -8.51 12.62
CA THR A 101 -17.37 -8.10 13.51
C THR A 101 -18.24 -9.29 13.87
N ARG A 102 -18.82 -9.29 15.06
CA ARG A 102 -19.81 -10.28 15.50
C ARG A 102 -20.82 -9.68 16.46
#